data_AF-A0A074N5A8-F1
#
_entry.id   AF-A0A074N5A8-F1
#
_cell.length_a   1.000
_cell.length_b   1.000
_cell.length_c   1.000
_cell.angle_alpha   90.00
_cell.angle_beta   90.00
_cell.angle_gamma   90.00
#
_symmetry.space_group_name_H-M   'P 1'
#
loop_
_entity.id
_entity.type
_entity.pdbx_description
1 polymer ?
#
loop_
_entity_poly.entity_id
_entity_poly.type
_entity_poly.pdbx_seq_one_letter_code
_entity_poly.pdbx_strand_id
1 'polypeptide(L)'
;MKKLLTFTALPALAMVAACGPDSPREEMGDRMEERADAIEDVGNDRAEALEERADEAETDAREDMLNERAEEIDDIGDEAADEINEVADELE
;
A
#
# COMPACT_ATOMS: atom_id res chain seq x y z
N MET A 1 -43.06 15.29 44.59
CA MET A 1 -43.61 16.10 43.49
C MET A 1 -42.47 16.83 42.81
N LYS A 2 -42.46 16.80 41.46
CA LYS A 2 -41.46 17.37 40.53
C LYS A 2 -41.00 18.79 40.90
N LYS A 3 -39.70 19.09 40.69
CA LYS A 3 -39.14 20.26 39.95
C LYS A 3 -37.73 19.87 39.48
N LEU A 4 -37.56 19.54 38.19
CA LEU A 4 -37.19 20.41 37.06
C LEU A 4 -35.67 20.45 36.83
N LEU A 5 -35.30 19.85 35.70
CA LEU A 5 -34.05 19.93 34.96
C LEU A 5 -33.52 21.36 34.86
N THR A 6 -32.22 21.53 35.09
CA THR A 6 -31.43 22.58 34.44
C THR A 6 -30.12 21.99 33.98
N PHE A 7 -30.08 21.78 32.66
CA PHE A 7 -28.89 21.67 31.83
C PHE A 7 -27.86 22.75 32.16
N THR A 8 -26.63 22.35 32.43
CA THR A 8 -25.45 23.16 32.10
C THR A 8 -24.60 22.34 31.13
N ALA A 9 -24.89 22.57 29.85
CA ALA A 9 -23.94 22.41 28.76
C ALA A 9 -22.69 23.26 29.10
N LEU A 10 -21.45 22.87 28.81
CA LEU A 10 -20.78 22.93 27.49
C LEU A 10 -19.26 22.71 27.77
N PRO A 11 -18.39 22.51 26.77
CA PRO A 11 -18.13 21.30 25.99
C PRO A 11 -16.71 20.75 26.25
N ALA A 12 -16.57 19.45 26.53
CA ALA A 12 -15.26 18.78 26.61
C ALA A 12 -14.84 18.11 25.27
N LEU A 13 -15.37 18.59 24.14
CA LEU A 13 -15.32 17.88 22.84
C LEU A 13 -14.61 18.65 21.72
N ALA A 14 -13.82 19.67 22.06
CA ALA A 14 -13.11 20.49 21.08
C ALA A 14 -11.61 20.17 20.94
N MET A 15 -11.15 18.97 21.34
CA MET A 15 -9.72 18.64 21.42
C MET A 15 -9.33 17.28 20.77
N VAL A 16 -10.01 16.83 19.69
CA VAL A 16 -9.64 15.56 19.02
C VAL A 16 -9.54 15.65 17.48
N ALA A 17 -9.72 16.81 16.85
CA ALA A 17 -9.68 16.91 15.39
C ALA A 17 -8.64 17.95 14.93
N ALA A 18 -7.36 17.74 15.26
CA ALA A 18 -6.29 18.51 14.65
C ALA A 18 -6.03 18.10 13.19
N CYS A 19 -6.48 16.92 12.78
CA CYS A 19 -6.81 16.57 11.40
C CYS A 19 -8.29 16.15 11.41
N GLY A 20 -9.10 16.65 10.48
CA GLY A 20 -10.48 16.18 10.32
C GLY A 20 -10.51 14.70 9.91
N PRO A 21 -11.70 14.07 9.83
CA PRO A 21 -11.80 12.79 9.14
C PRO A 21 -11.37 12.96 7.68
N ASP A 22 -10.63 11.98 7.14
CA ASP A 22 -10.19 11.99 5.75
C ASP A 22 -11.39 12.19 4.82
N SER A 23 -11.16 12.98 3.78
CA SER A 23 -12.12 13.18 2.71
C SER A 23 -12.34 11.85 1.97
N PRO A 24 -13.51 11.65 1.34
CA PRO A 24 -13.72 10.48 0.48
C PRO A 24 -12.75 10.37 -0.71
N ARG A 25 -11.98 11.44 -0.97
CA ARG A 25 -10.94 11.50 -2.00
C ARG A 25 -9.64 10.90 -1.46
N GLU A 26 -9.18 11.34 -0.29
CA GLU A 26 -8.03 10.77 0.43
C GLU A 26 -8.26 9.26 0.69
N GLU A 27 -9.45 8.86 1.18
CA GLU A 27 -9.77 7.44 1.38
C GLU A 27 -9.77 6.61 0.08
N MET A 28 -9.88 7.27 -1.09
CA MET A 28 -9.74 6.61 -2.38
C MET A 28 -8.27 6.47 -2.80
N GLY A 29 -7.42 7.46 -2.45
CA GLY A 29 -5.96 7.39 -2.59
C GLY A 29 -5.38 6.23 -1.78
N ASP A 30 -5.71 6.16 -0.48
CA ASP A 30 -5.24 5.09 0.41
C ASP A 30 -5.53 3.68 -0.15
N ARG A 31 -6.73 3.48 -0.71
CA ARG A 31 -7.11 2.17 -1.29
C ARG A 31 -6.40 1.87 -2.61
N MET A 32 -5.92 2.89 -3.32
CA MET A 32 -5.09 2.72 -4.51
C MET A 32 -3.67 2.34 -4.11
N GLU A 33 -3.10 2.98 -3.10
CA GLU A 33 -1.79 2.61 -2.52
C GLU A 33 -1.80 1.17 -2.01
N GLU A 34 -2.81 0.78 -1.20
CA GLU A 34 -2.95 -0.61 -0.74
C GLU A 34 -3.01 -1.62 -1.90
N ARG A 35 -3.48 -1.20 -3.07
CA ARG A 35 -3.53 -2.03 -4.27
C ARG A 35 -2.20 -2.04 -5.02
N ALA A 36 -1.47 -0.93 -5.03
CA ALA A 36 -0.12 -0.84 -5.59
C ALA A 36 0.82 -1.76 -4.80
N ASP A 37 0.81 -1.68 -3.47
CA ASP A 37 1.56 -2.55 -2.56
C ASP A 37 1.29 -4.04 -2.87
N ALA A 38 0.01 -4.41 -3.03
CA ALA A 38 -0.36 -5.78 -3.33
C ALA A 38 0.10 -6.27 -4.72
N ILE A 39 0.42 -5.35 -5.64
CA ILE A 39 0.96 -5.68 -6.96
C ILE A 39 2.48 -5.84 -6.87
N GLU A 40 3.15 -4.91 -6.20
CA GLU A 40 4.59 -4.97 -5.88
C GLU A 40 4.91 -6.30 -5.17
N ASP A 41 4.18 -6.62 -4.09
CA ASP A 41 4.34 -7.88 -3.33
C ASP A 41 4.25 -9.13 -4.23
N VAL A 42 3.34 -9.13 -5.21
CA VAL A 42 3.19 -10.27 -6.14
C VAL A 42 4.35 -10.34 -7.14
N GLY A 43 4.92 -9.21 -7.53
CA GLY A 43 6.17 -9.14 -8.31
C GLY A 43 7.32 -9.75 -7.52
N ASN A 44 7.55 -9.21 -6.32
CA ASN A 44 8.60 -9.60 -5.39
C ASN A 44 8.55 -11.09 -5.06
N ASP A 45 7.38 -11.62 -4.67
CA ASP A 45 7.19 -13.05 -4.34
C ASP A 45 7.57 -13.97 -5.52
N ARG A 46 7.33 -13.52 -6.75
CA ARG A 46 7.64 -14.29 -7.96
C ARG A 46 9.09 -14.18 -8.36
N ALA A 47 9.69 -13.00 -8.19
CA ALA A 47 11.11 -12.78 -8.39
C ALA A 47 11.92 -13.63 -7.40
N GLU A 48 11.58 -13.58 -6.10
CA GLU A 48 12.24 -14.38 -5.06
C GLU A 48 12.14 -15.89 -5.36
N ALA A 49 10.97 -16.38 -5.77
CA ALA A 49 10.80 -17.79 -6.16
C ALA A 49 11.62 -18.22 -7.39
N LEU A 50 12.09 -17.27 -8.22
CA LEU A 50 13.01 -17.53 -9.33
C LEU A 50 14.47 -17.46 -8.87
N GLU A 51 14.82 -16.50 -8.02
CA GLU A 51 16.14 -16.40 -7.41
C GLU A 51 16.48 -17.64 -6.57
N GLU A 52 15.54 -18.14 -5.75
CA GLU A 52 15.72 -19.39 -5.00
C GLU A 52 16.03 -20.58 -5.93
N ARG A 53 15.48 -20.60 -7.15
CA ARG A 53 15.77 -21.62 -8.16
C ARG A 53 17.09 -21.37 -8.86
N ALA A 54 17.51 -20.12 -8.96
CA ALA A 54 18.80 -19.72 -9.51
C ALA A 54 19.93 -20.19 -8.58
N ASP A 55 19.77 -20.02 -7.26
CA ASP A 55 20.70 -20.49 -6.23
C ASP A 55 20.95 -22.01 -6.28
N GLU A 56 19.95 -22.78 -6.73
CA GLU A 56 20.03 -24.23 -6.89
C GLU A 56 20.47 -24.68 -8.29
N ALA A 57 20.76 -23.75 -9.21
CA ALA A 57 21.04 -24.09 -10.60
C ALA A 57 22.38 -24.85 -10.75
N GLU A 58 22.39 -25.90 -11.59
CA GLU A 58 23.59 -26.71 -11.82
C GLU A 58 24.71 -26.00 -12.60
N THR A 59 24.41 -24.84 -13.21
CA THR A 59 25.31 -24.10 -14.09
C THR A 59 25.06 -22.60 -14.00
N ASP A 60 26.13 -21.82 -14.07
CA ASP A 60 26.10 -20.36 -14.09
C ASP A 60 25.15 -19.82 -15.18
N ALA A 61 25.18 -20.39 -16.39
CA ALA A 61 24.30 -19.93 -17.48
C ALA A 61 22.80 -20.12 -17.19
N ARG A 62 22.45 -21.04 -16.28
CA ARG A 62 21.07 -21.27 -15.85
C ARG A 62 20.68 -20.36 -14.69
N GLU A 63 21.62 -20.12 -13.77
CA GLU A 63 21.51 -19.12 -12.70
C GLU A 63 21.27 -17.74 -13.30
N ASP A 64 22.15 -17.28 -14.20
CA ASP A 64 22.06 -15.99 -14.90
C ASP A 64 20.69 -15.80 -15.58
N MET A 65 20.24 -16.81 -16.33
CA MET A 65 18.95 -16.75 -17.02
C MET A 65 17.76 -16.69 -16.07
N LEU A 66 17.86 -17.29 -14.87
CA LEU A 66 16.80 -17.22 -13.86
C LEU A 66 16.82 -15.88 -13.13
N ASN A 67 18.00 -15.35 -12.81
CA ASN A 67 18.17 -14.04 -12.19
C ASN A 67 17.68 -12.92 -13.11
N GLU A 68 18.08 -12.92 -14.40
CA GLU A 68 17.56 -11.94 -15.39
C GLU A 68 16.03 -11.99 -15.50
N ARG A 69 15.44 -13.17 -15.33
CA ARG A 69 13.98 -13.35 -15.35
C ARG A 69 13.31 -12.89 -14.07
N ALA A 70 13.99 -13.00 -12.93
CA ALA A 70 13.52 -12.48 -11.65
C ALA A 70 13.48 -10.96 -11.68
N GLU A 71 14.59 -10.33 -12.10
CA GLU A 71 14.70 -8.87 -12.30
C GLU A 71 13.58 -8.35 -13.24
N GLU A 72 13.34 -9.00 -14.39
CA GLU A 72 12.26 -8.61 -15.30
C GLU A 72 10.87 -8.63 -14.63
N ILE A 73 10.62 -9.57 -13.71
CA ILE A 73 9.32 -9.70 -13.03
C ILE A 73 9.17 -8.69 -11.90
N ASP A 74 10.25 -8.43 -11.17
CA ASP A 74 10.36 -7.40 -10.14
C ASP A 74 10.05 -6.03 -10.75
N ASP A 75 10.77 -5.67 -11.82
CA ASP A 75 10.60 -4.41 -12.56
C ASP A 75 9.15 -4.22 -13.05
N ILE A 76 8.50 -5.28 -13.52
CA ILE A 76 7.09 -5.23 -13.96
C ILE A 76 6.14 -4.98 -12.78
N GLY A 77 6.43 -5.55 -11.61
CA GLY A 77 5.67 -5.32 -10.38
C GLY A 77 5.78 -3.86 -9.95
N ASP A 78 7.00 -3.36 -9.87
CA ASP A 78 7.34 -1.99 -9.50
C ASP A 78 6.70 -0.98 -10.45
N GLU A 79 6.90 -1.12 -11.77
CA GLU A 79 6.36 -0.17 -12.75
C GLU A 79 4.82 -0.12 -12.69
N ALA A 80 4.17 -1.25 -12.45
CA ALA A 80 2.72 -1.30 -12.30
C ALA A 80 2.21 -0.71 -10.97
N ALA A 81 2.97 -0.87 -9.88
CA ALA A 81 2.66 -0.24 -8.59
C ALA A 81 2.87 1.28 -8.67
N ASP A 82 3.96 1.73 -9.27
CA ASP A 82 4.29 3.14 -9.50
C ASP A 82 3.20 3.86 -10.30
N GLU A 83 2.72 3.28 -11.41
CA GLU A 83 1.62 3.86 -12.20
C GLU A 83 0.34 4.07 -11.37
N ILE A 84 0.10 3.24 -10.35
CA ILE A 84 -1.06 3.36 -9.47
C ILE A 84 -0.81 4.41 -8.38
N ASN A 85 0.38 4.39 -7.78
CA ASN A 85 0.79 5.35 -6.75
C ASN A 85 0.81 6.78 -7.29
N GLU A 86 1.27 7.00 -8.54
CA GLU A 86 1.20 8.32 -9.17
C GLU A 86 -0.25 8.86 -9.24
N VAL A 87 -1.23 7.99 -9.44
CA VAL A 87 -2.66 8.38 -9.44
C VAL A 87 -3.18 8.55 -8.02
N ALA A 88 -2.72 7.74 -7.06
CA ALA A 88 -3.08 7.84 -5.65
C ALA A 88 -2.60 9.15 -5.03
N ASP A 89 -1.36 9.56 -5.32
CA ASP A 89 -0.75 10.83 -4.89
C ASP A 89 -1.56 12.06 -5.36
N GLU A 90 -2.26 11.98 -6.49
CA GLU A 90 -3.15 13.07 -6.93
C GLU A 90 -4.43 13.17 -6.08
N LEU A 91 -4.73 12.17 -5.25
CA LEU A 91 -5.92 12.06 -4.41
C LEU A 91 -5.71 12.43 -2.94
N GLU A 92 -4.46 12.45 -2.45
CA GLU A 92 -4.05 13.08 -1.18
C GLU A 92 -4.12 14.62 -1.22
#